data_AF-A0A7W4CVJ7-F1
#
_entry.id   AF-A0A7W4CVJ7-F1
#
_cell.length_a   1.000
_cell.length_b   1.000
_cell.length_c   1.000
_cell.angle_alpha   90.00
_cell.angle_beta   90.00
_cell.angle_gamma   90.00
#
_symmetry.space_group_name_H-M   'P 1'
#
loop_
_entity.id
_entity.type
_entity.pdbx_description
1 polymer ?
#
loop_
_entity_poly.entity_id
_entity_poly.type
_entity_poly.pdbx_seq_one_letter_code
_entity_poly.pdbx_strand_id
1 'polypeptide(L)'
;MSSTSTPATGQDRLGTEPRVAVVFVAPEPDQRDSARLVALGVVMLASGAFLIVMFVSLARGGSAAPWGPINDLLSAAANVLLASLVPRISRGAARTARERGFVRLIAGTCLVAAASGVLLVAQVLPFEPSTAISMVAITLQAAWMAWLNTAWSRDPRMPRSIWRTGGGVGYGLAAGFALTGASFLFPWGSAAAKALLYPGIALGGALWLAWPLWFVLLGRHLRPAAEADTSTHDQPDA
;
A
#
# COMPACT_ATOMS: atom_id res chain seq x y z
N MET A 1 -32.93 -57.40 57.14
CA MET A 1 -32.90 -56.06 56.53
C MET A 1 -31.43 -55.67 56.39
N SER A 2 -30.84 -55.98 55.25
CA SER A 2 -29.41 -55.77 54.98
C SER A 2 -29.30 -54.58 54.02
N SER A 3 -28.63 -53.52 54.46
CA SER A 3 -28.43 -52.30 53.69
C SER A 3 -27.11 -52.39 52.92
N THR A 4 -27.20 -52.44 51.60
CA THR A 4 -26.06 -52.43 50.67
C THR A 4 -25.76 -50.98 50.27
N SER A 5 -24.62 -50.45 50.70
CA SER A 5 -24.10 -49.15 50.28
C SER A 5 -23.32 -49.29 48.97
N THR A 6 -23.74 -48.53 47.95
CA THR A 6 -23.02 -48.40 46.67
C THR A 6 -22.06 -47.20 46.75
N PRO A 7 -20.79 -47.33 46.35
CA PRO A 7 -19.84 -46.23 46.35
C PRO A 7 -20.04 -45.35 45.10
N ALA A 8 -20.03 -44.04 45.29
CA ALA A 8 -20.08 -43.04 44.23
C ALA A 8 -18.75 -43.00 43.47
N THR A 9 -18.79 -43.36 42.19
CA THR A 9 -17.68 -43.23 41.25
C THR A 9 -17.45 -41.75 40.94
N GLY A 10 -16.32 -41.22 41.41
CA GLY A 10 -15.83 -39.90 41.05
C GLY A 10 -15.58 -39.80 39.55
N GLN A 11 -16.31 -38.90 38.90
CA GLN A 11 -16.04 -38.50 37.52
C GLN A 11 -14.98 -37.41 37.55
N ASP A 12 -13.75 -37.87 37.37
CA ASP A 12 -12.54 -37.06 37.30
C ASP A 12 -12.57 -36.11 36.10
N ARG A 13 -12.39 -34.82 36.43
CA ARG A 13 -11.62 -33.80 35.70
C ARG A 13 -11.54 -33.97 34.18
N LEU A 14 -12.44 -33.26 33.48
CA LEU A 14 -12.20 -32.79 32.13
C LEU A 14 -10.94 -31.92 32.12
N GLY A 15 -9.83 -32.52 31.68
CA GLY A 15 -8.57 -31.86 31.41
C GLY A 15 -8.81 -30.71 30.44
N THR A 16 -8.71 -29.50 30.96
CA THR A 16 -8.59 -28.28 30.17
C THR A 16 -7.19 -28.32 29.58
N GLU A 17 -7.04 -28.92 28.40
CA GLU A 17 -5.78 -28.85 27.68
C GLU A 17 -5.41 -27.37 27.54
N PRO A 18 -4.20 -26.97 27.97
CA PRO A 18 -3.74 -25.62 27.78
C PRO A 18 -3.66 -25.40 26.27
N ARG A 19 -4.60 -24.63 25.73
CA ARG A 19 -4.49 -24.06 24.39
C ARG A 19 -3.24 -23.20 24.41
N VAL A 20 -2.12 -23.77 23.97
CA VAL A 20 -0.90 -23.04 23.66
C VAL A 20 -1.30 -22.06 22.58
N ALA A 21 -1.63 -20.84 23.00
CA ALA A 21 -1.75 -19.71 22.11
C ALA A 21 -0.36 -19.55 21.51
N VAL A 22 -0.18 -20.09 20.30
CA VAL A 22 1.00 -19.82 19.49
C VAL A 22 0.95 -18.33 19.21
N VAL A 23 1.58 -17.56 20.09
CA VAL A 23 1.80 -16.14 19.91
C VAL A 23 2.73 -16.07 18.72
N PHE A 24 2.15 -15.80 17.56
CA PHE A 24 2.90 -15.54 16.34
C PHE A 24 3.67 -14.23 16.60
N VAL A 25 4.92 -14.38 17.05
CA VAL A 25 5.91 -13.31 17.08
C VAL A 25 6.23 -13.03 15.63
N ALA A 26 5.65 -11.97 15.09
CA ALA A 26 5.99 -11.51 13.76
C ALA A 26 7.50 -11.21 13.75
N PRO A 27 8.25 -11.64 12.73
CA PRO A 27 9.68 -11.30 12.62
C PRO A 27 9.82 -9.78 12.75
N GLU A 28 10.76 -9.34 13.57
CA GLU A 28 11.00 -7.90 13.76
C GLU A 28 11.17 -7.23 12.40
N PRO A 29 10.52 -6.07 12.18
CA PRO A 29 10.67 -5.34 10.94
C PRO A 29 12.14 -4.99 10.70
N ASP A 30 12.69 -5.48 9.59
CA ASP A 30 14.06 -5.18 9.15
C ASP A 30 14.20 -3.66 8.98
N GLN A 31 15.20 -3.05 9.61
CA GLN A 31 15.53 -1.62 9.47
C GLN A 31 15.63 -1.21 7.98
N ARG A 32 16.03 -2.14 7.11
CA ARG A 32 16.08 -1.94 5.66
C ARG A 32 14.70 -1.73 5.05
N ASP A 33 13.65 -2.38 5.54
CA ASP A 33 12.29 -2.23 5.05
C ASP A 33 11.70 -0.86 5.43
N SER A 34 12.00 -0.36 6.64
CA SER A 34 11.68 1.01 7.05
C SER A 34 12.31 2.06 6.11
N ALA A 35 13.61 1.94 5.85
CA ALA A 35 14.32 2.86 4.94
C ALA A 35 13.78 2.79 3.50
N ARG A 36 13.49 1.59 3.00
CA ARG A 36 12.91 1.38 1.66
C ARG A 36 11.51 1.97 1.52
N LEU A 37 10.68 1.90 2.56
CA LEU A 37 9.36 2.51 2.59
C LEU A 37 9.43 4.04 2.53
N VAL A 38 10.33 4.65 3.30
CA VAL A 38 10.56 6.09 3.23
C VAL A 38 11.10 6.48 1.85
N ALA A 39 12.08 5.75 1.32
CA ALA A 39 12.64 5.98 -0.01
C ALA A 39 11.56 5.87 -1.10
N LEU A 40 10.70 4.86 -1.03
CA LEU A 40 9.55 4.71 -1.94
C LEU A 40 8.64 5.94 -1.89
N GLY A 41 8.26 6.39 -0.69
CA GLY A 41 7.45 7.61 -0.54
C GLY A 41 8.12 8.84 -1.15
N VAL A 42 9.41 9.04 -0.92
CA VAL A 42 10.16 10.17 -1.51
C VAL A 42 10.23 10.10 -3.03
N VAL A 43 10.52 8.92 -3.59
CA VAL A 43 10.58 8.71 -5.05
C VAL A 43 9.21 8.96 -5.68
N MET A 44 8.12 8.49 -5.06
CA MET A 44 6.76 8.74 -5.55
C MET A 44 6.37 10.23 -5.48
N LEU A 45 6.74 10.94 -4.40
CA LEU A 45 6.53 12.39 -4.32
C LEU A 45 7.28 13.13 -5.42
N ALA A 46 8.55 12.77 -5.63
CA ALA A 46 9.37 13.38 -6.68
C ALA A 46 8.77 13.13 -8.07
N SER A 47 8.38 11.88 -8.38
CA SER A 47 7.65 11.55 -9.61
C SER A 47 6.42 12.43 -9.79
N GLY A 48 5.57 12.54 -8.77
CA GLY A 48 4.37 13.38 -8.84
C GLY A 48 4.66 14.86 -9.06
N ALA A 49 5.71 15.39 -8.45
CA ALA A 49 6.15 16.76 -8.70
C ALA A 49 6.57 16.95 -10.17
N PHE A 50 7.35 16.03 -10.74
CA PHE A 50 7.76 16.11 -12.14
C PHE A 50 6.58 15.98 -13.11
N LEU A 51 5.59 15.13 -12.81
CA LEU A 51 4.35 15.04 -13.58
C LEU A 51 3.58 16.37 -13.57
N ILE A 52 3.45 17.02 -12.41
CA ILE A 52 2.81 18.34 -12.29
C ILE A 52 3.58 19.37 -13.12
N VAL A 53 4.91 19.42 -12.99
CA VAL A 53 5.76 20.35 -13.75
C VAL A 53 5.60 20.13 -15.26
N MET A 54 5.53 18.88 -15.72
CA MET A 54 5.27 18.54 -17.12
C MET A 54 3.95 19.14 -17.61
N PHE A 55 2.85 18.94 -16.89
CA PHE A 55 1.55 19.48 -17.30
C PHE A 55 1.49 21.01 -17.23
N VAL A 56 2.15 21.63 -16.25
CA VAL A 56 2.28 23.10 -16.18
C VAL A 56 3.09 23.63 -17.37
N SER A 57 4.16 22.96 -17.77
CA SER A 57 4.95 23.30 -18.96
C SER A 57 4.09 23.24 -20.23
N LEU A 58 3.37 22.13 -20.44
CA LEU A 58 2.48 21.95 -21.59
C LEU A 58 1.36 22.99 -21.64
N ALA A 59 0.74 23.31 -20.50
CA ALA A 59 -0.32 24.32 -20.42
C ALA A 59 0.18 25.73 -20.79
N ARG A 60 1.48 25.98 -20.72
CA ARG A 60 2.14 27.24 -21.10
C ARG A 60 2.71 27.21 -22.52
N GLY A 61 2.40 26.19 -23.33
CA GLY A 61 2.94 26.02 -24.68
C GLY A 61 4.38 25.50 -24.73
N GLY A 62 4.91 25.02 -23.60
CA GLY A 62 6.22 24.36 -23.53
C GLY A 62 6.17 22.91 -23.99
N SER A 63 7.24 22.16 -23.74
CA SER A 63 7.33 20.74 -24.07
C SER A 63 7.18 19.85 -22.84
N ALA A 64 6.87 18.57 -23.09
CA ALA A 64 6.91 17.53 -22.07
C ALA A 64 8.34 17.17 -21.64
N ALA A 65 9.34 17.48 -22.46
CA ALA A 65 10.74 17.20 -22.17
C ALA A 65 11.38 18.32 -21.33
N PRO A 66 12.23 18.00 -20.34
CA PRO A 66 12.64 16.64 -19.91
C PRO A 66 11.72 16.01 -18.86
N TRP A 67 10.66 16.69 -18.45
CA TRP A 67 9.87 16.37 -17.26
C TRP A 67 9.14 15.02 -17.31
N GLY A 68 8.55 14.69 -18.45
CA GLY A 68 7.85 13.41 -18.68
C GLY A 68 8.76 12.20 -18.48
N PRO A 69 9.87 12.10 -19.22
CA PRO A 69 10.84 11.01 -19.05
C PRO A 69 11.37 10.86 -17.61
N ILE A 70 11.60 11.97 -16.89
CA ILE A 70 12.04 11.92 -15.50
C ILE A 70 10.94 11.32 -14.61
N ASN A 71 9.70 11.77 -14.77
CA ASN A 71 8.55 11.21 -14.06
C ASN A 71 8.41 9.70 -14.32
N ASP A 72 8.53 9.27 -15.58
CA ASP A 72 8.35 7.88 -15.97
C ASP A 72 9.44 6.98 -15.40
N LEU A 73 10.69 7.46 -15.39
CA LEU A 73 11.82 6.74 -14.78
C LEU A 73 11.67 6.60 -13.26
N LEU A 74 11.28 7.69 -12.58
CA LEU A 74 11.02 7.65 -11.14
C LEU A 74 9.83 6.76 -10.80
N SER A 75 8.77 6.80 -11.61
CA SER A 75 7.61 5.92 -11.47
C SER A 75 8.00 4.45 -11.65
N ALA A 76 8.88 4.14 -12.61
CA ALA A 76 9.38 2.80 -12.80
C ALA A 76 10.20 2.32 -11.59
N ALA A 77 11.09 3.16 -11.07
CA ALA A 77 11.86 2.85 -9.86
C ALA A 77 10.95 2.62 -8.64
N ALA A 78 9.94 3.48 -8.44
CA ALA A 78 8.94 3.31 -7.40
C ALA A 78 8.19 1.97 -7.51
N ASN A 79 7.79 1.59 -8.73
CA ASN A 79 7.11 0.32 -8.96
C ASN A 79 8.01 -0.90 -8.70
N VAL A 80 9.30 -0.85 -9.00
CA VAL A 80 10.26 -1.92 -8.63
C VAL A 80 10.36 -2.05 -7.11
N LEU A 81 10.51 -0.93 -6.40
CA LEU A 81 10.54 -0.91 -4.94
C LEU A 81 9.25 -1.48 -4.36
N LEU A 82 8.10 -1.01 -4.85
CA LEU A 82 6.79 -1.47 -4.42
C LEU A 82 6.59 -2.96 -4.67
N ALA A 83 7.00 -3.49 -5.82
CA ALA A 83 6.94 -4.92 -6.13
C ALA A 83 7.68 -5.78 -5.10
N SER A 84 8.83 -5.31 -4.62
CA SER A 84 9.62 -6.00 -3.59
C SER A 84 9.02 -5.91 -2.19
N LEU A 85 8.32 -4.81 -1.90
CA LEU A 85 7.75 -4.48 -0.59
C LEU A 85 6.35 -5.06 -0.37
N VAL A 86 5.52 -5.14 -1.42
CA VAL A 86 4.13 -5.62 -1.35
C VAL A 86 4.02 -7.00 -0.67
N PRO A 87 4.80 -8.03 -1.03
CA PRO A 87 4.75 -9.33 -0.35
C PRO A 87 5.20 -9.29 1.11
N ARG A 88 6.15 -8.41 1.44
CA ARG A 88 6.70 -8.29 2.80
C ARG A 88 5.68 -7.66 3.73
N ILE A 89 5.14 -6.50 3.33
CA ILE A 89 4.15 -5.73 4.10
C ILE A 89 2.84 -6.51 4.24
N SER A 90 2.45 -7.26 3.21
CA SER A 90 1.18 -8.00 3.21
C SER A 90 1.25 -9.34 3.95
N ARG A 91 2.43 -9.79 4.40
CA ARG A 91 2.64 -11.16 4.92
C ARG A 91 1.73 -11.48 6.11
N GLY A 92 1.56 -10.54 7.05
CA GLY A 92 0.70 -10.74 8.21
C GLY A 92 -0.81 -10.67 7.90
N ALA A 93 -1.18 -9.98 6.81
CA ALA A 93 -2.57 -9.81 6.38
C ALA A 93 -3.06 -10.95 5.48
N ALA A 94 -2.18 -11.53 4.64
CA ALA A 94 -2.55 -12.56 3.67
C ALA A 94 -2.61 -13.97 4.27
N ARG A 95 -3.76 -14.35 4.83
CA ARG A 95 -3.96 -15.63 5.55
C ARG A 95 -4.37 -16.78 4.63
N THR A 96 -5.08 -16.49 3.55
CA THR A 96 -5.61 -17.46 2.59
C THR A 96 -4.76 -17.57 1.32
N ALA A 97 -4.92 -18.67 0.56
CA ALA A 97 -4.26 -18.83 -0.73
C ALA A 97 -4.68 -17.75 -1.75
N ARG A 98 -5.95 -17.34 -1.71
CA ARG A 98 -6.49 -16.27 -2.56
C ARG A 98 -5.84 -14.93 -2.26
N GLU A 99 -5.69 -14.56 -0.99
CA GLU A 99 -5.01 -13.32 -0.60
C GLU A 99 -3.54 -13.33 -0.98
N ARG A 100 -2.83 -14.46 -0.81
CA ARG A 100 -1.46 -14.61 -1.28
C ARG A 100 -1.34 -14.50 -2.80
N GLY A 101 -2.30 -15.06 -3.54
CA GLY A 101 -2.40 -14.91 -4.99
C GLY A 101 -2.61 -13.45 -5.40
N PHE A 102 -3.52 -12.74 -4.72
CA PHE A 102 -3.74 -11.32 -4.93
C PHE A 102 -2.46 -10.50 -4.70
N VAL A 103 -1.77 -10.70 -3.58
CA VAL A 103 -0.49 -10.03 -3.29
C VAL A 103 0.56 -10.26 -4.39
N ARG A 104 0.66 -11.49 -4.93
CA ARG A 104 1.56 -11.80 -6.06
C ARG A 104 1.14 -11.09 -7.35
N LEU A 105 -0.16 -11.03 -7.63
CA LEU A 105 -0.70 -10.29 -8.78
C LEU A 105 -0.31 -8.82 -8.71
N ILE A 106 -0.45 -8.19 -7.54
CA ILE A 106 -0.07 -6.79 -7.34
C ILE A 106 1.43 -6.59 -7.58
N ALA A 107 2.28 -7.44 -6.98
CA ALA A 107 3.72 -7.37 -7.18
C ALA A 107 4.12 -7.53 -8.66
N GLY A 108 3.54 -8.52 -9.35
CA GLY A 108 3.76 -8.72 -10.80
C GLY A 108 3.28 -7.53 -11.63
N THR A 109 2.13 -6.96 -11.29
CA THR A 109 1.58 -5.77 -11.96
C THR A 109 2.49 -4.55 -11.79
N CYS A 110 3.10 -4.37 -10.61
CA CYS A 110 4.09 -3.32 -10.39
C CYS A 110 5.30 -3.51 -11.31
N LEU A 111 5.80 -4.74 -11.49
CA LEU A 111 6.91 -5.00 -12.42
C LEU A 111 6.54 -4.71 -13.88
N VAL A 112 5.33 -5.06 -14.30
CA VAL A 112 4.82 -4.74 -15.64
C VAL A 112 4.74 -3.23 -15.85
N ALA A 113 4.22 -2.49 -14.86
CA ALA A 113 4.18 -1.03 -14.91
C ALA A 113 5.58 -0.41 -14.97
N ALA A 114 6.54 -0.95 -14.20
CA ALA A 114 7.93 -0.50 -14.25
C ALA A 114 8.55 -0.72 -15.64
N ALA A 115 8.39 -1.91 -16.20
CA ALA A 115 8.89 -2.22 -17.55
C ALA A 115 8.23 -1.30 -18.60
N SER A 116 6.93 -1.05 -18.48
CA SER A 116 6.20 -0.12 -19.35
C SER A 116 6.77 1.29 -19.31
N GLY A 117 7.07 1.81 -18.12
CA GLY A 117 7.71 3.13 -17.96
C GLY A 117 9.09 3.19 -18.61
N VAL A 118 9.93 2.16 -18.43
CA VAL A 118 11.25 2.09 -19.08
C VAL A 118 11.14 2.03 -20.60
N LEU A 119 10.22 1.20 -21.13
CA LEU A 119 10.00 1.08 -22.57
C LEU A 119 9.45 2.38 -23.18
N LEU A 120 8.64 3.13 -22.44
CA LEU A 120 8.17 4.46 -22.84
C LEU A 120 9.31 5.45 -22.93
N VAL A 121 10.18 5.51 -21.91
CA VAL A 121 11.37 6.38 -21.92
C VAL A 121 12.30 6.02 -23.09
N ALA A 122 12.49 4.72 -23.36
CA ALA A 122 13.26 4.23 -24.49
C ALA A 122 12.59 4.42 -25.86
N GLN A 123 11.39 5.00 -25.92
CA GLN A 123 10.60 5.20 -27.15
C GLN A 123 10.24 3.89 -27.88
N VAL A 124 10.23 2.77 -27.16
CA VAL A 124 9.85 1.44 -27.68
C VAL A 124 8.35 1.22 -27.53
N LEU A 125 7.75 1.74 -26.47
CA LEU A 125 6.31 1.66 -26.20
C LEU A 125 5.67 3.05 -26.34
N PRO A 126 4.58 3.22 -27.13
CA PRO A 126 3.88 4.48 -27.22
C PRO A 126 3.26 4.91 -25.88
N PHE A 127 2.92 6.19 -25.77
CA PHE A 127 2.39 6.78 -24.55
C PHE A 127 1.05 6.17 -24.12
N GLU A 128 0.12 5.95 -25.07
CA GLU A 128 -1.24 5.51 -24.77
C GLU A 128 -1.28 4.09 -24.18
N PRO A 129 -0.62 3.07 -24.75
CA PRO A 129 -0.52 1.76 -24.13
C PRO A 129 0.16 1.80 -22.74
N SER A 130 1.23 2.59 -22.60
CA SER A 130 1.94 2.71 -21.33
C SER A 130 1.07 3.35 -20.23
N THR A 131 0.28 4.35 -20.63
CA THR A 131 -0.69 5.00 -19.75
C THR A 131 -1.79 4.02 -19.33
N ALA A 132 -2.32 3.22 -20.26
CA ALA A 132 -3.32 2.21 -19.95
C ALA A 132 -2.79 1.16 -18.94
N ILE A 133 -1.57 0.67 -19.15
CA ILE A 133 -0.89 -0.25 -18.21
C ILE A 133 -0.76 0.40 -16.83
N SER A 134 -0.30 1.64 -16.78
CA SER A 134 -0.11 2.38 -15.52
C SER A 134 -1.43 2.60 -14.77
N MET A 135 -2.51 2.93 -15.48
CA MET A 135 -3.84 3.08 -14.88
C MET A 135 -4.36 1.77 -14.28
N VAL A 136 -4.18 0.65 -14.98
CA VAL A 136 -4.54 -0.69 -14.45
C VAL A 136 -3.72 -1.01 -13.20
N ALA A 137 -2.41 -0.74 -13.24
CA ALA A 137 -1.53 -0.97 -12.11
C ALA A 137 -1.92 -0.15 -10.88
N ILE A 138 -2.14 1.15 -11.06
CA ILE A 138 -2.56 2.04 -9.97
C ILE A 138 -3.91 1.61 -9.40
N THR A 139 -4.87 1.20 -10.24
CA THR A 139 -6.19 0.71 -9.79
C THR A 139 -6.04 -0.54 -8.92
N LEU A 140 -5.22 -1.50 -9.34
CA LEU A 140 -4.95 -2.72 -8.58
C LEU A 140 -4.22 -2.42 -7.27
N GLN A 141 -3.25 -1.50 -7.28
CA GLN A 141 -2.53 -1.06 -6.08
C GLN A 141 -3.46 -0.31 -5.10
N ALA A 142 -4.42 0.48 -5.58
CA ALA A 142 -5.43 1.12 -4.74
C ALA A 142 -6.33 0.07 -4.05
N ALA A 143 -6.77 -0.95 -4.79
CA ALA A 143 -7.52 -2.07 -4.23
C ALA A 143 -6.71 -2.86 -3.18
N TRP A 144 -5.42 -3.08 -3.45
CA TRP A 144 -4.49 -3.66 -2.49
C TRP A 144 -4.40 -2.83 -1.21
N MET A 145 -4.25 -1.52 -1.34
CA MET A 145 -4.12 -0.64 -0.19
C MET A 145 -5.41 -0.61 0.64
N ALA A 146 -6.58 -0.57 0.00
CA ALA A 146 -7.87 -0.68 0.69
C ALA A 146 -8.03 -2.01 1.45
N TRP A 147 -7.69 -3.13 0.80
CA TRP A 147 -7.72 -4.46 1.43
C TRP A 147 -6.76 -4.55 2.62
N LEU A 148 -5.50 -4.18 2.43
CA LEU A 148 -4.45 -4.29 3.44
C LEU A 148 -4.79 -3.47 4.68
N ASN A 149 -5.20 -2.22 4.50
CA ASN A 149 -5.52 -1.34 5.62
C ASN A 149 -6.81 -1.76 6.34
N THR A 150 -7.74 -2.43 5.65
CA THR A 150 -8.91 -3.07 6.28
C THR A 150 -8.53 -4.31 7.07
N ALA A 151 -7.53 -5.07 6.64
CA ALA A 151 -6.99 -6.17 7.43
C ALA A 151 -6.30 -5.61 8.70
N TRP A 152 -5.50 -4.56 8.55
CA TRP A 152 -4.79 -3.90 9.64
C TRP A 152 -5.66 -3.15 10.64
N SER A 153 -6.86 -2.69 10.26
CA SER A 153 -7.79 -2.08 11.22
C SER A 153 -8.24 -3.05 12.31
N ARG A 154 -8.04 -4.36 12.10
CA ARG A 154 -8.31 -5.43 13.07
C ARG A 154 -7.09 -5.83 13.89
N ASP A 155 -5.91 -5.27 13.62
CA ASP A 155 -4.68 -5.55 14.36
C ASP A 155 -4.44 -4.45 15.40
N PRO A 156 -4.48 -4.75 16.72
CA PRO A 156 -4.28 -3.74 17.76
C PRO A 156 -2.87 -3.15 17.77
N ARG A 157 -1.89 -3.79 17.11
CA ARG A 157 -0.52 -3.27 17.01
C ARG A 157 -0.39 -2.16 15.98
N MET A 158 -1.34 -2.04 15.04
CA MET A 158 -1.26 -1.07 13.97
C MET A 158 -1.86 0.29 14.40
N PRO A 159 -1.10 1.39 14.34
CA PRO A 159 -1.61 2.72 14.65
C PRO A 159 -2.81 3.11 13.79
N ARG A 160 -3.79 3.74 14.43
CA ARG A 160 -5.02 4.23 13.78
C ARG A 160 -4.76 5.19 12.62
N SER A 161 -3.74 6.04 12.74
CA SER A 161 -3.35 6.97 11.68
C SER A 161 -2.95 6.22 10.40
N ILE A 162 -2.15 5.16 10.50
CA ILE A 162 -1.64 4.42 9.33
C ILE A 162 -2.78 3.75 8.58
N TRP A 163 -3.61 2.96 9.25
CA TRP A 163 -4.67 2.23 8.57
C TRP A 163 -5.81 3.14 8.08
N ARG A 164 -6.08 4.27 8.76
CA ARG A 164 -7.08 5.24 8.26
C ARG A 164 -6.57 6.00 7.05
N THR A 165 -5.31 6.45 7.07
CA THR A 165 -4.72 7.16 5.93
C THR A 165 -4.63 6.24 4.72
N GLY A 166 -4.11 5.01 4.91
CA GLY A 166 -4.00 4.04 3.82
C GLY A 166 -5.36 3.56 3.31
N GLY A 167 -6.31 3.30 4.21
CA GLY A 167 -7.68 2.98 3.83
C GLY A 167 -8.33 4.12 3.04
N GLY A 168 -8.26 5.35 3.55
CA GLY A 168 -8.82 6.54 2.91
C GLY A 168 -8.27 6.78 1.51
N VAL A 169 -6.95 6.71 1.34
CA VAL A 169 -6.33 6.84 0.02
C VAL A 169 -6.71 5.67 -0.90
N GLY A 170 -6.68 4.43 -0.42
CA GLY A 170 -7.03 3.26 -1.25
C GLY A 170 -8.47 3.30 -1.74
N TYR A 171 -9.43 3.52 -0.83
CA TYR A 171 -10.85 3.63 -1.17
C TYR A 171 -11.16 4.85 -2.03
N GLY A 172 -10.58 6.01 -1.71
CA GLY A 172 -10.85 7.22 -2.45
C GLY A 172 -10.20 7.24 -3.83
N LEU A 173 -9.02 6.63 -4.02
CA LEU A 173 -8.45 6.39 -5.35
C LEU A 173 -9.36 5.49 -6.17
N ALA A 174 -9.82 4.38 -5.61
CA ALA A 174 -10.75 3.48 -6.31
C ALA A 174 -12.05 4.20 -6.72
N ALA A 175 -12.61 5.02 -5.82
CA ALA A 175 -13.77 5.85 -6.13
C ALA A 175 -13.48 6.89 -7.22
N GLY A 176 -12.33 7.57 -7.16
CA GLY A 176 -11.89 8.52 -8.17
C GLY A 176 -11.79 7.89 -9.56
N PHE A 177 -11.13 6.73 -9.67
CA PHE A 177 -11.05 6.00 -10.93
C PHE A 177 -12.38 5.48 -11.41
N ALA A 178 -13.26 5.01 -10.52
CA ALA A 178 -14.60 4.59 -10.89
C ALA A 178 -15.41 5.75 -11.48
N LEU A 179 -15.34 6.95 -10.89
CA LEU A 179 -16.00 8.14 -11.40
C LEU A 179 -15.43 8.58 -12.76
N THR A 180 -14.10 8.65 -12.87
CA THR A 180 -13.43 8.97 -14.14
C THR A 180 -13.76 7.92 -15.22
N GLY A 181 -13.73 6.64 -14.89
CA GLY A 181 -14.11 5.54 -15.78
C GLY A 181 -15.56 5.62 -16.23
N ALA A 182 -16.49 5.86 -15.30
CA ALA A 182 -17.92 5.99 -15.58
C ALA A 182 -18.22 7.19 -16.49
N SER A 183 -17.39 8.25 -16.46
CA SER A 183 -17.57 9.40 -17.34
C SER A 183 -17.49 9.05 -18.84
N PHE A 184 -16.77 7.98 -19.20
CA PHE A 184 -16.64 7.51 -20.58
C PHE A 184 -17.89 6.77 -21.10
N LEU A 185 -18.88 6.49 -20.25
CA LEU A 185 -20.18 5.95 -20.66
C LEU A 185 -21.10 7.01 -21.28
N PHE A 186 -20.71 8.29 -21.22
CA PHE A 186 -21.48 9.42 -21.72
C PHE A 186 -20.78 10.09 -22.90
N PRO A 187 -21.51 10.80 -23.79
CA PRO A 187 -20.90 11.55 -24.88
C PRO A 187 -19.87 12.55 -24.38
N TRP A 188 -18.73 12.63 -25.07
CA TRP A 188 -17.64 13.53 -24.70
C TRP A 188 -18.11 14.97 -24.61
N GLY A 189 -17.71 15.66 -23.53
CA GLY A 189 -18.07 17.06 -23.29
C GLY A 189 -19.49 17.31 -22.76
N SER A 190 -20.33 16.26 -22.69
CA SER A 190 -21.67 16.35 -22.08
C SER A 190 -21.60 16.75 -20.59
N ALA A 191 -22.69 17.33 -20.08
CA ALA A 191 -22.78 17.71 -18.66
C ALA A 191 -22.58 16.50 -17.73
N ALA A 192 -23.16 15.35 -18.08
CA ALA A 192 -23.01 14.11 -17.31
C ALA A 192 -21.55 13.61 -17.29
N ALA A 193 -20.87 13.60 -18.45
CA ALA A 193 -19.46 13.24 -18.52
C ALA A 193 -18.60 14.16 -17.62
N LYS A 194 -18.80 15.48 -17.71
CA LYS A 194 -18.06 16.47 -16.89
C LYS A 194 -18.34 16.33 -15.39
N ALA A 195 -19.60 16.08 -15.02
CA ALA A 195 -20.02 15.93 -13.63
C ALA A 195 -19.38 14.72 -12.94
N LEU A 196 -18.99 13.68 -13.68
CA LEU A 196 -18.25 12.55 -13.15
C LEU A 196 -16.74 12.71 -13.29
N LEU A 197 -16.29 13.23 -14.44
CA LEU A 197 -14.88 13.37 -14.78
C LEU A 197 -14.16 14.32 -13.81
N TYR A 198 -14.68 15.53 -13.58
CA TYR A 198 -13.96 16.52 -12.77
C TYR A 198 -13.83 16.12 -11.30
N PRO A 199 -14.89 15.65 -10.61
CA PRO A 199 -14.74 15.14 -9.25
C PRO A 199 -13.86 13.90 -9.19
N GLY A 200 -13.94 13.00 -10.19
CA GLY A 200 -13.08 11.82 -10.28
C GLY A 200 -11.60 12.19 -10.37
N ILE A 201 -11.25 13.12 -11.26
CA ILE A 201 -9.88 13.65 -11.41
C ILE A 201 -9.44 14.38 -10.14
N ALA A 202 -10.28 15.24 -9.57
CA ALA A 202 -9.92 16.02 -8.39
C ALA A 202 -9.66 15.12 -7.17
N LEU A 203 -10.57 14.18 -6.90
CA LEU A 203 -10.43 13.21 -5.80
C LEU A 203 -9.26 12.25 -6.04
N GLY A 204 -9.21 11.65 -7.23
CA GLY A 204 -8.15 10.71 -7.62
C GLY A 204 -6.78 11.36 -7.58
N GLY A 205 -6.63 12.55 -8.18
CA GLY A 205 -5.38 13.31 -8.20
C GLY A 205 -4.93 13.74 -6.82
N ALA A 206 -5.82 14.29 -5.99
CA ALA A 206 -5.48 14.69 -4.63
C ALA A 206 -5.02 13.51 -3.76
N LEU A 207 -5.71 12.38 -3.84
CA LEU A 207 -5.35 11.18 -3.08
C LEU A 207 -4.12 10.48 -3.63
N TRP A 208 -3.89 10.55 -4.94
CA TRP A 208 -2.66 10.08 -5.55
C TRP A 208 -1.45 10.85 -5.03
N LEU A 209 -1.56 12.17 -4.87
CA LEU A 209 -0.52 13.00 -4.24
C LEU A 209 -0.36 12.74 -2.74
N ALA A 210 -1.42 12.32 -2.05
CA ALA A 210 -1.37 11.97 -0.64
C ALA A 210 -0.83 10.56 -0.38
N TRP A 211 -0.88 9.67 -1.37
CA TRP A 211 -0.46 8.27 -1.23
C TRP A 211 0.97 8.09 -0.71
N PRO A 212 1.98 8.84 -1.17
CA PRO A 212 3.34 8.70 -0.66
C PRO A 212 3.48 8.92 0.85
N LEU A 213 2.61 9.76 1.44
CA LEU A 213 2.60 10.00 2.88
C LEU A 213 2.34 8.70 3.66
N TRP A 214 1.51 7.80 3.14
CA TRP A 214 1.24 6.52 3.79
C TRP A 214 2.51 5.66 3.89
N PHE A 215 3.33 5.59 2.83
CA PHE A 215 4.59 4.85 2.87
C PHE A 215 5.59 5.47 3.85
N VAL A 216 5.67 6.79 3.92
CA VAL A 216 6.52 7.49 4.89
C VAL A 216 6.07 7.22 6.33
N LEU A 217 4.76 7.31 6.61
CA LEU A 217 4.21 7.03 7.93
C LEU A 217 4.45 5.58 8.35
N LEU A 218 4.23 4.63 7.43
CA LEU A 218 4.50 3.22 7.67
C LEU A 218 5.99 2.96 7.93
N GLY A 219 6.88 3.53 7.12
CA GLY A 219 8.32 3.42 7.30
C GLY A 219 8.77 3.95 8.67
N ARG A 220 8.26 5.10 9.09
CA ARG A 220 8.57 5.69 10.41
C ARG A 220 8.09 4.82 11.58
N HIS A 221 6.92 4.20 11.45
CA HIS A 221 6.40 3.31 12.48
C HIS A 221 7.21 2.01 12.62
N LEU A 222 7.78 1.51 11.52
CA LEU A 222 8.61 0.31 11.51
C LEU A 222 10.08 0.58 11.89
N ARG A 223 10.47 1.83 12.17
CA ARG A 223 11.84 2.14 12.60
C ARG A 223 12.06 1.60 14.02
N PRO A 224 13.05 0.71 14.25
CA PRO A 224 13.37 0.23 15.59
C PRO A 224 13.70 1.40 16.52
N ALA A 225 13.31 1.29 17.79
CA ALA A 225 13.65 2.25 18.85
C ALA A 225 15.14 2.17 19.24
N ALA A 226 16.04 2.34 18.28
CA ALA A 226 17.49 2.17 18.47
C ALA A 226 18.18 3.35 19.20
N GLU A 227 17.42 4.28 19.78
CA GLU A 227 17.95 5.48 20.46
C GLU A 227 17.59 5.57 21.95
N ALA A 228 16.85 4.59 22.51
CA ALA A 228 16.43 4.64 23.91
C ALA A 228 17.39 3.96 24.91
N ASP A 229 18.31 3.10 24.44
CA ASP A 229 19.17 2.28 25.33
C ASP A 229 20.64 2.71 25.39
N THR A 230 21.09 3.67 24.58
CA THR A 230 22.49 4.15 24.60
C THR A 230 22.75 5.29 25.59
N SER A 231 21.73 5.78 26.31
CA SER A 231 21.87 6.87 27.29
C SER A 231 21.75 6.45 28.75
N THR A 232 21.55 5.17 29.04
CA THR A 232 21.30 4.68 30.42
C THR A 232 22.48 3.88 31.02
N HIS A 233 23.61 3.74 30.32
CA HIS A 233 24.73 2.90 30.78
C HIS A 233 26.09 3.59 30.89
N ASP A 234 26.11 4.92 31.01
CA ASP A 234 27.34 5.71 31.18
C ASP A 234 27.29 6.63 32.41
N GLN A 235 26.74 6.12 33.52
CA GLN A 235 26.89 6.73 34.83
C GLN A 235 27.70 5.79 35.72
N PRO A 236 29.04 5.93 35.77
CA PRO A 236 29.85 5.23 36.76
C PRO A 236 29.51 5.78 38.15
N ASP A 237 29.17 4.89 39.07
CA ASP A 237 29.03 5.20 40.49
C ASP A 237 30.33 5.83 41.01
N ALA A 238 30.23 7.05 41.54
CA ALA A 238 31.30 7.78 42.21
C ALA A 238 31.09 7.77 43.72
#